data_AF-A0A1Q3HRI0-F1
#
_entry.id   AF-A0A1Q3HRI0-F1
#
_cell.length_a   1.000
_cell.length_b   1.000
_cell.length_c   1.000
_cell.angle_alpha   90.00
_cell.angle_beta   90.00
_cell.angle_gamma   90.00
#
_symmetry.space_group_name_H-M   'P 1'
#
loop_
_entity.id
_entity.type
_entity.pdbx_description
1 polymer ?
#
loop_
_entity_poly.entity_id
_entity_poly.type
_entity_poly.pdbx_seq_one_letter_code
_entity_poly.pdbx_strand_id
1 'polypeptide(L)'
;MVKTSAEAAGANCATGGLKLEAGVDADSNGTLDAAEVDWALTRYVCNGAQGIQGVPGAKGDPGTKGDKGDKGDTGATGAAGARALVKTSAEAVGANCATGGVKLEAGVDTNGNGTLDTAEVDAALTRYVCTGAQGPQGIPGNKGDTGATGAAGARALVKTSAEAAGANCATGGVKLEAGVDANGNSTLDTAEVDAALTRYVCNGPKGDTGTAGGAGPQGPSGAVGLYGDGSAGVLNLLNGQTLDLTTAADLARLPAGLNTQFSTITISGELTVPSGTLLRASGDITVNGTGKIVVKPGVEDTGNGEAPQGVARTPASTYSGGQAITGLQAAQVLRPQVAGGGAGARIYAGDGANGGAGGGSLIIASGGSVRIITGASITANGQNGTNPMTAGASILGTGGGAGGVVVVAAKGAITLAGTIQANGGNGADGFNGNGGTGEGGGGGGGGGIIHLLSSSAATTTGSTVVNGGTAGDNAAPTTGTSVTTAGGGGACGGNGGNGGGFIPGTATIVSATAGQAGQVLKTVAPAPENLLLR
;
A
#
# COMPACT_ATOMS: atom_id res chain seq x y z
N MET A 1 -22.39 -26.01 59.44
CA MET A 1 -22.69 -26.06 57.99
C MET A 1 -22.47 -24.70 57.35
N VAL A 2 -22.18 -24.65 56.04
CA VAL A 2 -22.04 -23.40 55.28
C VAL A 2 -23.00 -23.43 54.10
N LYS A 3 -23.78 -22.36 53.93
CA LYS A 3 -24.71 -22.17 52.81
C LYS A 3 -24.30 -20.93 52.02
N THR A 4 -24.39 -21.02 50.71
CA THR A 4 -24.11 -19.91 49.79
C THR A 4 -25.39 -19.48 49.08
N SER A 5 -25.62 -18.17 49.01
CA SER A 5 -26.70 -17.57 48.22
C SER A 5 -26.19 -16.36 47.45
N ALA A 6 -26.84 -16.02 46.33
CA ALA A 6 -26.50 -14.82 45.59
C ALA A 6 -26.77 -13.56 46.43
N GLU A 7 -25.81 -12.63 46.46
CA GLU A 7 -25.99 -11.28 47.04
C GLU A 7 -26.23 -10.29 45.89
N ALA A 8 -27.36 -9.60 45.94
CA ALA A 8 -27.69 -8.58 44.95
C ALA A 8 -26.81 -7.33 45.12
N ALA A 9 -26.68 -6.53 44.06
CA ALA A 9 -25.97 -5.25 44.14
C ALA A 9 -26.67 -4.32 45.14
N GLY A 10 -25.91 -3.80 46.10
CA GLY A 10 -26.46 -3.03 47.21
C GLY A 10 -25.44 -2.67 48.27
N ALA A 11 -25.92 -2.40 49.48
CA ALA A 11 -25.13 -1.87 50.59
C ALA A 11 -23.96 -2.77 51.02
N ASN A 12 -24.08 -4.10 50.85
CA ASN A 12 -23.03 -5.05 51.22
C ASN A 12 -22.02 -5.27 50.09
N CYS A 13 -22.46 -5.28 48.83
CA CYS A 13 -21.63 -5.40 47.64
C CYS A 13 -22.15 -4.50 46.51
N ALA A 14 -21.39 -3.46 46.14
CA ALA A 14 -21.82 -2.44 45.17
C ALA A 14 -22.14 -2.99 43.76
N THR A 15 -21.55 -4.13 43.39
CA THR A 15 -21.68 -4.80 42.08
C THR A 15 -22.29 -6.21 42.20
N GLY A 16 -22.90 -6.51 43.35
CA GLY A 16 -23.39 -7.85 43.69
C GLY A 16 -22.25 -8.82 44.04
N GLY A 17 -22.60 -10.03 44.46
CA GLY A 17 -21.63 -11.02 44.91
C GLY A 17 -22.27 -12.30 45.44
N LEU A 18 -21.57 -12.95 46.37
CA LEU A 18 -22.01 -14.17 47.05
C LEU A 18 -22.08 -13.92 48.57
N LYS A 19 -23.20 -14.30 49.19
CA LYS A 19 -23.38 -14.32 50.64
C LYS A 19 -23.05 -15.72 51.16
N LEU A 20 -22.18 -15.78 52.15
CA LEU A 20 -21.81 -17.00 52.87
C LEU A 20 -22.39 -16.94 54.27
N GLU A 21 -23.24 -17.91 54.59
CA GLU A 21 -23.88 -18.07 55.89
C GLU A 21 -23.31 -19.33 56.55
N ALA A 22 -22.90 -19.22 57.81
CA ALA A 22 -22.32 -20.32 58.57
C ALA A 22 -23.03 -20.44 59.92
N GLY A 23 -23.21 -21.67 60.37
CA GLY A 23 -23.90 -21.96 61.62
C GLY A 23 -23.76 -23.42 62.01
N VAL A 24 -24.24 -23.77 63.20
CA VAL A 24 -24.24 -25.14 63.70
C VAL A 24 -25.59 -25.76 63.36
N ASP A 25 -25.58 -26.91 62.67
CA ASP A 25 -26.79 -27.69 62.40
C ASP A 25 -27.25 -28.30 63.73
N ALA A 26 -28.10 -27.56 64.43
CA ALA A 26 -28.46 -27.78 65.82
C ALA A 26 -29.52 -28.87 65.93
N ASP A 27 -30.34 -29.05 64.89
CA ASP A 27 -31.36 -30.09 64.82
C ASP A 27 -30.90 -31.35 64.04
N SER A 28 -29.68 -31.32 63.49
CA SER A 28 -29.04 -32.43 62.75
C SER A 28 -29.83 -32.87 61.51
N ASN A 29 -30.57 -31.94 60.89
CA ASN A 29 -31.39 -32.23 59.71
C ASN A 29 -30.58 -32.20 58.39
N GLY A 30 -29.31 -31.78 58.44
CA GLY A 30 -28.40 -31.76 57.30
C GLY A 30 -28.58 -30.56 56.36
N THR A 31 -29.34 -29.55 56.77
CA THR A 31 -29.49 -28.26 56.08
C THR A 31 -29.31 -27.11 57.07
N LEU A 32 -28.72 -25.99 56.63
CA LEU A 32 -28.58 -24.82 57.50
C LEU A 32 -29.83 -23.96 57.42
N ASP A 33 -30.62 -23.98 58.48
CA ASP A 33 -31.85 -23.19 58.59
C ASP A 33 -31.58 -21.77 59.11
N ALA A 34 -32.50 -20.85 58.84
CA ALA A 34 -32.32 -19.42 59.14
C ALA A 34 -32.11 -19.13 60.64
N ALA A 35 -32.61 -19.99 61.53
CA ALA A 35 -32.43 -19.88 62.98
C ALA A 35 -31.05 -20.37 63.46
N GLU A 36 -30.37 -21.16 62.64
CA GLU A 36 -29.08 -21.78 62.93
C GLU A 36 -27.91 -20.95 62.40
N VAL A 37 -28.21 -19.97 61.54
CA VAL A 37 -27.22 -19.03 60.99
C VAL A 37 -26.66 -18.15 62.10
N ASP A 38 -25.35 -18.25 62.32
CA ASP A 38 -24.62 -17.29 63.13
C ASP A 38 -24.34 -16.05 62.29
N TRP A 39 -25.10 -15.00 62.55
CA TRP A 39 -24.99 -13.73 61.85
C TRP A 39 -23.63 -13.04 62.05
N ALA A 40 -22.89 -13.36 63.11
CA ALA A 40 -21.53 -12.85 63.32
C ALA A 40 -20.49 -13.50 62.39
N LEU A 41 -20.82 -14.66 61.80
CA LEU A 41 -19.97 -15.39 60.87
C LEU A 41 -20.38 -15.18 59.39
N THR A 42 -21.45 -14.43 59.15
CA THR A 42 -21.91 -14.12 57.79
C THR A 42 -20.86 -13.26 57.07
N ARG A 43 -20.44 -13.70 55.88
CA ARG A 43 -19.44 -12.98 55.07
C ARG A 43 -19.98 -12.73 53.67
N TYR A 44 -19.62 -11.58 53.11
CA TYR A 44 -19.93 -11.23 51.73
C TYR A 44 -18.65 -11.29 50.89
N VAL A 45 -18.75 -11.93 49.73
CA VAL A 45 -17.70 -11.96 48.72
C VAL A 45 -18.20 -11.13 47.54
N CYS A 46 -17.70 -9.90 47.42
CA CYS A 46 -18.16 -8.96 46.41
C CYS A 46 -17.42 -9.14 45.09
N ASN A 47 -18.12 -8.91 43.98
CA ASN A 47 -17.50 -8.86 42.67
C ASN A 47 -16.58 -7.63 42.54
N GLY A 48 -15.46 -7.76 41.84
CA GLY A 48 -14.55 -6.64 41.57
C GLY A 48 -15.24 -5.55 40.74
N ALA A 49 -14.88 -4.29 40.98
CA ALA A 49 -15.36 -3.17 40.15
C ALA A 49 -14.88 -3.34 38.70
N GLN A 50 -15.76 -3.07 37.73
CA GLN A 50 -15.39 -3.05 36.32
C GLN A 50 -14.28 -2.00 36.11
N GLY A 51 -13.17 -2.40 35.49
CA GLY A 51 -12.11 -1.47 35.13
C GLY A 51 -12.66 -0.33 34.26
N ILE A 52 -12.14 0.88 34.45
CA ILE A 52 -12.53 2.05 33.66
C ILE A 52 -12.49 1.73 32.16
N GLN A 53 -13.60 1.97 31.45
CA GLN A 53 -13.64 1.84 30.01
C GLN A 53 -12.61 2.80 29.41
N GLY A 54 -11.70 2.29 28.58
CA GLY A 54 -10.73 3.14 27.88
C GLY A 54 -11.47 4.25 27.14
N VAL A 55 -10.99 5.49 27.29
CA VAL A 55 -11.54 6.65 26.57
C VAL A 55 -11.64 6.32 25.07
N PRO A 56 -12.80 6.54 24.42
CA PRO A 56 -12.91 6.41 22.98
C PRO A 56 -11.81 7.23 22.31
N GLY A 57 -11.08 6.62 21.37
CA GLY A 57 -10.09 7.34 20.58
C GLY A 57 -10.74 8.55 19.92
N ALA A 58 -10.02 9.68 19.88
CA ALA A 58 -10.49 10.88 19.22
C ALA A 58 -11.00 10.53 17.80
N LYS A 59 -12.21 11.01 17.45
CA LYS A 59 -12.73 10.88 16.10
C LYS A 59 -11.72 11.54 15.17
N GLY A 60 -11.09 10.76 14.29
CA GLY A 60 -10.22 11.31 13.25
C GLY A 60 -11.01 12.32 12.42
N ASP A 61 -10.41 13.48 12.17
CA ASP A 61 -10.99 14.50 11.31
C ASP A 61 -11.43 13.87 9.97
N PRO A 62 -12.56 14.29 9.36
CA PRO A 62 -12.96 13.81 8.05
C PRO A 62 -11.86 14.09 7.00
N GLY A 63 -11.04 13.08 6.71
CA GLY A 63 -10.07 13.12 5.64
C GLY A 63 -10.79 13.14 4.28
N THR A 64 -10.54 14.16 3.49
CA THR A 64 -10.95 14.19 2.08
C THR A 64 -10.06 13.20 1.29
N LYS A 65 -10.70 12.14 0.76
CA LYS A 65 -10.20 11.12 -0.20
C LYS A 65 -8.95 11.52 -1.01
N GLY A 66 -7.84 10.78 -1.07
CA GLY A 66 -7.39 9.58 -0.37
C GLY A 66 -6.02 9.14 -0.89
N ASP A 67 -5.06 8.96 0.01
CA ASP A 67 -4.00 7.96 -0.08
C ASP A 67 -4.36 6.82 0.88
N LYS A 68 -3.87 5.61 0.61
CA LYS A 68 -4.03 4.46 1.50
C LYS A 68 -3.52 4.85 2.88
N GLY A 69 -4.44 5.10 3.83
CA GLY A 69 -4.07 5.28 5.22
C GLY A 69 -3.24 4.08 5.66
N ASP A 70 -2.12 4.34 6.34
CA ASP A 70 -1.39 3.31 7.07
C ASP A 70 -2.41 2.46 7.83
N LYS A 71 -2.14 1.15 7.92
CA LYS A 71 -2.92 0.27 8.80
C LYS A 71 -3.00 0.98 10.14
N GLY A 72 -4.22 1.39 10.54
CA GLY A 72 -4.41 2.00 11.85
C GLY A 72 -3.76 1.10 12.88
N ASP A 73 -2.91 1.69 13.72
CA ASP A 73 -2.16 0.96 14.73
C ASP A 73 -3.12 -0.01 15.44
N THR A 74 -2.67 -1.26 15.60
CA THR A 74 -3.38 -2.23 16.44
C THR A 74 -3.67 -1.52 17.76
N GLY A 75 -4.96 -1.40 18.12
CA GLY A 75 -5.34 -0.82 19.39
C GLY A 75 -4.53 -1.47 20.50
N ALA A 76 -3.98 -0.66 21.42
CA ALA A 76 -3.10 -1.15 22.46
C ALA A 76 -3.70 -2.41 23.09
N THR A 77 -2.93 -3.50 23.13
CA THR A 77 -3.31 -4.73 23.82
C THR A 77 -3.85 -4.36 25.19
N GLY A 78 -5.10 -4.72 25.51
CA GLY A 78 -5.66 -4.50 26.83
C GLY A 78 -4.71 -5.04 27.89
N ALA A 79 -4.48 -4.28 28.96
CA ALA A 79 -3.54 -4.65 30.02
C ALA A 79 -3.79 -6.10 30.45
N ALA A 80 -2.71 -6.87 30.65
CA ALA A 80 -2.83 -8.21 31.19
C ALA A 80 -3.60 -8.13 32.53
N GLY A 81 -4.56 -9.05 32.74
CA GLY A 81 -5.27 -9.12 34.01
C GLY A 81 -4.27 -9.27 35.17
N ALA A 82 -4.50 -8.54 36.26
CA ALA A 82 -3.64 -8.58 37.43
C ALA A 82 -3.54 -10.02 37.98
N ARG A 83 -2.32 -10.46 38.30
CA ARG A 83 -2.04 -11.85 38.70
C ARG A 83 -2.37 -12.03 40.18
N ALA A 84 -3.08 -13.09 40.54
CA ALA A 84 -3.21 -13.46 41.95
C ALA A 84 -1.90 -14.13 42.42
N LEU A 85 -1.37 -13.68 43.56
CA LEU A 85 -0.16 -14.22 44.17
C LEU A 85 -0.44 -14.70 45.60
N VAL A 86 0.33 -15.69 46.02
CA VAL A 86 0.30 -16.26 47.37
C VAL A 86 1.70 -16.20 47.95
N LYS A 87 1.81 -15.70 49.18
CA LYS A 87 3.05 -15.64 49.95
C LYS A 87 2.86 -16.38 51.25
N THR A 88 3.81 -17.25 51.60
CA THR A 88 3.84 -17.96 52.87
C THR A 88 5.00 -17.48 53.72
N SER A 89 4.74 -17.22 54.99
CA SER A 89 5.77 -16.89 55.99
C SER A 89 5.55 -17.72 57.26
N ALA A 90 6.59 -17.83 58.10
CA ALA A 90 6.46 -18.51 59.39
C ALA A 90 5.62 -17.65 60.35
N GLU A 91 4.60 -18.24 60.97
CA GLU A 91 3.84 -17.62 62.05
C GLU A 91 4.49 -17.98 63.39
N ALA A 92 4.87 -16.96 64.15
CA ALA A 92 5.47 -17.14 65.47
C ALA A 92 4.42 -17.60 66.51
N VAL A 93 4.90 -18.15 67.62
CA VAL A 93 4.05 -18.47 68.78
C VAL A 93 3.37 -17.19 69.25
N GLY A 94 2.04 -17.18 69.31
CA GLY A 94 1.29 -15.98 69.67
C GLY A 94 -0.22 -16.12 69.53
N ALA A 95 -0.90 -14.97 69.44
CA ALA A 95 -2.37 -14.88 69.46
C ALA A 95 -3.06 -15.66 68.33
N ASN A 96 -2.40 -15.85 67.19
CA ASN A 96 -2.98 -16.56 66.05
C ASN A 96 -2.70 -18.07 66.09
N CYS A 97 -1.54 -18.49 66.61
CA CYS A 97 -1.15 -19.89 66.76
C CYS A 97 -0.37 -20.13 68.06
N ALA A 98 -0.95 -20.92 68.97
CA ALA A 98 -0.39 -21.19 70.30
C ALA A 98 0.95 -21.98 70.27
N THR A 99 1.26 -22.63 69.16
CA THR A 99 2.47 -23.46 68.96
C THR A 99 3.31 -23.00 67.77
N GLY A 100 2.99 -21.83 67.19
CA GLY A 100 3.54 -21.39 65.91
C GLY A 100 2.86 -22.07 64.71
N GLY A 101 3.24 -21.69 63.50
CA GLY A 101 2.59 -22.21 62.29
C GLY A 101 3.10 -21.57 61.01
N VAL A 102 2.26 -21.59 59.98
CA VAL A 102 2.48 -20.91 58.70
C VAL A 102 1.41 -19.85 58.52
N LYS A 103 1.83 -18.62 58.21
CA LYS A 103 0.97 -17.53 57.77
C LYS A 103 0.90 -17.56 56.24
N LEU A 104 -0.31 -17.64 55.70
CA LEU A 104 -0.59 -17.54 54.28
C LEU A 104 -1.22 -16.19 54.00
N GLU A 105 -0.67 -15.49 53.02
CA GLU A 105 -1.15 -14.20 52.53
C GLU A 105 -1.46 -14.37 51.05
N ALA A 106 -2.62 -13.92 50.63
CA ALA A 106 -3.02 -13.95 49.22
C ALA A 106 -3.58 -12.59 48.84
N GLY A 107 -3.36 -12.21 47.58
CA GLY A 107 -3.83 -10.95 47.05
C GLY A 107 -3.54 -10.82 45.57
N VAL A 108 -3.93 -9.69 45.00
CA VAL A 108 -3.79 -9.40 43.58
C VAL A 108 -2.60 -8.47 43.40
N ASP A 109 -1.61 -8.90 42.62
CA ASP A 109 -0.46 -8.12 42.19
C ASP A 109 -0.94 -6.95 41.32
N THR A 110 -1.30 -5.87 41.99
CA THR A 110 -1.99 -4.73 41.41
C THR A 110 -0.98 -3.85 40.69
N ASN A 111 0.28 -3.87 41.14
CA ASN A 111 1.37 -3.11 40.53
C ASN A 111 2.14 -3.92 39.44
N GLY A 112 1.89 -5.22 39.30
CA GLY A 112 2.42 -6.08 38.27
C GLY A 112 3.90 -6.44 38.44
N ASN A 113 4.46 -6.33 39.64
CA ASN A 113 5.88 -6.55 39.91
C ASN A 113 6.24 -8.02 40.14
N GLY A 114 5.25 -8.93 40.17
CA GLY A 114 5.44 -10.37 40.34
C GLY A 114 5.65 -10.81 41.78
N THR A 115 5.46 -9.92 42.77
CA THR A 115 5.56 -10.21 44.21
C THR A 115 4.34 -9.70 44.94
N LEU A 116 3.91 -10.40 46.00
CA LEU A 116 2.78 -9.94 46.82
C LEU A 116 3.28 -8.93 47.87
N ASP A 117 3.05 -7.65 47.62
CA ASP A 117 3.41 -6.57 48.53
C ASP A 117 2.40 -6.42 49.68
N THR A 118 2.82 -5.85 50.80
CA THR A 118 1.97 -5.70 52.00
C THR A 118 0.68 -4.93 51.73
N ALA A 119 0.69 -3.99 50.77
CA ALA A 119 -0.49 -3.21 50.38
C ALA A 119 -1.47 -3.99 49.48
N GLU A 120 -1.01 -5.08 48.89
CA GLU A 120 -1.77 -5.93 47.95
C GLU A 120 -2.37 -7.16 48.64
N VAL A 121 -1.94 -7.43 49.88
CA VAL A 121 -2.48 -8.51 50.71
C VAL A 121 -3.95 -8.23 51.03
N ASP A 122 -4.82 -9.15 50.63
CA ASP A 122 -6.21 -9.14 51.05
C ASP A 122 -6.30 -9.74 52.46
N ALA A 123 -6.54 -8.87 53.45
CA ALA A 123 -6.67 -9.27 54.84
C ALA A 123 -7.79 -10.30 55.08
N ALA A 124 -8.81 -10.38 54.22
CA ALA A 124 -9.87 -11.39 54.31
C ALA A 124 -9.40 -12.80 53.88
N LEU A 125 -8.32 -12.86 53.08
CA LEU A 125 -7.69 -14.08 52.60
C LEU A 125 -6.48 -14.51 53.44
N THR A 126 -5.97 -13.66 54.33
CA THR A 126 -4.91 -14.03 55.27
C THR A 126 -5.36 -15.15 56.21
N ARG A 127 -4.57 -16.23 56.30
CA ARG A 127 -4.87 -17.38 57.16
C ARG A 127 -3.65 -17.84 57.93
N TYR A 128 -3.90 -18.39 59.10
CA TYR A 128 -2.89 -18.99 59.96
C TYR A 128 -3.18 -20.48 60.04
N VAL A 129 -2.20 -21.29 59.68
CA VAL A 129 -2.25 -22.73 59.81
C VAL A 129 -1.31 -23.13 60.93
N CYS A 130 -1.89 -23.49 62.08
CA CYS A 130 -1.14 -23.76 63.29
C CYS A 130 -0.60 -25.19 63.31
N THR A 131 0.61 -25.38 63.85
CA THR A 131 1.13 -26.72 64.12
C THR A 131 0.33 -27.41 65.22
N GLY A 132 0.11 -28.72 65.13
CA GLY A 132 -0.67 -29.46 66.14
C GLY A 132 -0.04 -29.39 67.54
N ALA A 133 -0.87 -29.37 68.59
CA ALA A 133 -0.40 -29.39 69.97
C ALA A 133 0.40 -30.68 70.27
N GLN A 134 1.44 -30.56 71.09
CA GLN A 134 2.19 -31.73 71.56
C GLN A 134 1.24 -32.63 72.38
N GLY A 135 1.29 -33.95 72.17
CA GLY A 135 0.46 -34.90 72.93
C GLY A 135 0.73 -34.79 74.44
N PRO A 136 -0.25 -35.14 75.31
CA PRO A 136 -0.09 -35.04 76.76
C PRO A 136 1.17 -35.78 77.22
N GLN A 137 1.98 -35.12 78.04
CA GLN A 137 3.18 -35.69 78.64
C GLN A 137 2.80 -36.98 79.40
N GLY A 138 3.51 -38.08 79.13
CA GLY A 138 3.28 -39.35 79.83
C GLY A 138 3.43 -39.18 81.35
N ILE A 139 2.62 -39.92 82.11
CA ILE A 139 2.65 -39.94 83.58
C ILE A 139 4.10 -40.00 84.11
N PRO A 140 4.51 -39.11 85.04
CA PRO A 140 5.86 -39.12 85.61
C PRO A 140 6.20 -40.47 86.23
N GLY A 141 7.33 -41.07 85.83
CA GLY A 141 7.88 -42.25 86.47
C GLY A 141 8.45 -41.94 87.85
N ASN A 142 8.50 -42.94 88.74
CA ASN A 142 9.16 -42.82 90.05
C ASN A 142 10.64 -42.42 89.85
N LYS A 143 11.14 -41.52 90.74
CA LYS A 143 12.48 -40.90 90.77
C LYS A 143 13.59 -41.75 90.11
N GLY A 144 13.94 -41.42 88.87
CA GLY A 144 15.07 -42.07 88.16
C GLY A 144 15.19 -41.76 86.68
N ASP A 145 14.08 -41.73 85.92
CA ASP A 145 14.12 -41.60 84.45
C ASP A 145 13.34 -40.37 83.95
N THR A 146 13.89 -39.65 82.98
CA THR A 146 13.17 -38.62 82.21
C THR A 146 11.97 -39.28 81.52
N GLY A 147 10.75 -38.81 81.81
CA GLY A 147 9.54 -39.28 81.12
C GLY A 147 9.68 -39.11 79.60
N ALA A 148 9.19 -40.07 78.82
CA ALA A 148 9.28 -40.04 77.37
C ALA A 148 8.77 -38.69 76.82
N THR A 149 9.60 -38.01 76.03
CA THR A 149 9.20 -36.80 75.30
C THR A 149 7.99 -37.14 74.44
N GLY A 150 6.86 -36.44 74.64
CA GLY A 150 5.69 -36.62 73.80
C GLY A 150 6.03 -36.39 72.33
N ALA A 151 5.45 -37.19 71.42
CA ALA A 151 5.72 -37.12 69.99
C ALA A 151 5.61 -35.66 69.49
N ALA A 152 6.56 -35.24 68.65
CA ALA A 152 6.53 -33.92 68.03
C ALA A 152 5.19 -33.74 67.28
N GLY A 153 4.54 -32.58 67.47
CA GLY A 153 3.28 -32.27 66.80
C GLY A 153 3.44 -32.35 65.28
N ALA A 154 2.46 -32.93 64.59
CA ALA A 154 2.48 -33.08 63.14
C ALA A 154 2.56 -31.69 62.46
N ARG A 155 3.38 -31.59 61.41
CA ARG A 155 3.66 -30.33 60.70
C ARG A 155 2.47 -30.00 59.80
N ALA A 156 2.06 -28.74 59.75
CA ALA A 156 1.06 -28.32 58.78
C ALA A 156 1.75 -27.89 57.48
N LEU A 157 1.26 -28.38 56.35
CA LEU A 157 1.82 -28.12 55.02
C LEU A 157 0.78 -27.48 54.11
N VAL A 158 1.28 -26.67 53.18
CA VAL A 158 0.48 -25.97 52.17
C VAL A 158 1.07 -26.31 50.81
N LYS A 159 0.21 -26.73 49.88
CA LYS A 159 0.55 -26.96 48.49
C LYS A 159 -0.25 -26.01 47.61
N THR A 160 0.43 -25.33 46.71
CA THR A 160 -0.20 -24.52 45.67
C THR A 160 -0.04 -25.20 44.32
N SER A 161 -1.09 -25.16 43.52
CA SER A 161 -1.06 -25.63 42.13
C SER A 161 -1.84 -24.69 41.23
N ALA A 162 -1.55 -24.72 39.94
CA ALA A 162 -2.30 -23.93 38.97
C ALA A 162 -3.72 -24.49 38.81
N GLU A 163 -4.74 -23.64 38.98
CA GLU A 163 -6.13 -23.98 38.68
C GLU A 163 -6.41 -23.61 37.22
N ALA A 164 -6.80 -24.60 36.42
CA ALA A 164 -7.19 -24.37 35.03
C ALA A 164 -8.52 -23.60 34.95
N ALA A 165 -8.76 -22.93 33.82
CA ALA A 165 -10.03 -22.27 33.58
C ALA A 165 -11.17 -23.31 33.56
N GLY A 166 -12.19 -23.11 34.38
CA GLY A 166 -13.25 -24.10 34.57
C GLY A 166 -14.25 -23.71 35.65
N ALA A 167 -14.93 -24.71 36.20
CA ALA A 167 -16.06 -24.53 37.13
C ALA A 167 -15.69 -23.75 38.42
N ASN A 168 -14.44 -23.87 38.89
CA ASN A 168 -13.99 -23.17 40.11
C ASN A 168 -13.48 -21.75 39.82
N CYS A 169 -12.82 -21.53 38.67
CA CYS A 169 -12.31 -20.23 38.24
C CYS A 169 -12.49 -20.04 36.74
N ALA A 170 -13.33 -19.09 36.33
CA ALA A 170 -13.69 -18.85 34.93
C ALA A 170 -12.50 -18.49 34.02
N THR A 171 -11.43 -17.93 34.58
CA THR A 171 -10.23 -17.45 33.87
C THR A 171 -8.94 -18.12 34.36
N GLY A 172 -9.08 -19.27 35.04
CA GLY A 172 -8.00 -19.95 35.74
C GLY A 172 -7.57 -19.19 37.00
N GLY A 173 -6.62 -19.74 37.74
CA GLY A 173 -6.19 -19.19 39.01
C GLY A 173 -5.16 -20.06 39.73
N VAL A 174 -5.12 -19.96 41.05
CA VAL A 174 -4.29 -20.78 41.93
C VAL A 174 -5.20 -21.58 42.86
N LYS A 175 -4.98 -22.89 42.92
CA LYS A 175 -5.58 -23.80 43.90
C LYS A 175 -4.66 -23.91 45.11
N LEU A 176 -5.20 -23.67 46.30
CA LEU A 176 -4.52 -23.81 47.57
C LEU A 176 -5.09 -25.01 48.31
N GLU A 177 -4.20 -25.91 48.71
CA GLU A 177 -4.49 -27.12 49.48
C GLU A 177 -3.69 -27.05 50.77
N ALA A 178 -4.33 -27.30 51.90
CA ALA A 178 -3.68 -27.30 53.21
C ALA A 178 -4.08 -28.56 53.98
N GLY A 179 -3.17 -29.06 54.80
CA GLY A 179 -3.40 -30.24 55.62
C GLY A 179 -2.24 -30.51 56.57
N VAL A 180 -2.40 -31.56 57.37
CA VAL A 180 -1.41 -31.98 58.36
C VAL A 180 -0.60 -33.12 57.77
N ASP A 181 0.72 -32.98 57.75
CA ASP A 181 1.70 -34.01 57.37
C ASP A 181 1.68 -35.11 58.43
N ALA A 182 0.71 -36.02 58.28
CA ALA A 182 0.41 -37.06 59.25
C ALA A 182 1.47 -38.16 59.21
N ASN A 183 2.11 -38.37 58.05
CA ASN A 183 3.13 -39.38 57.87
C ASN A 183 4.57 -38.86 58.08
N GLY A 184 4.75 -37.54 58.24
CA GLY A 184 6.02 -36.89 58.57
C GLY A 184 7.02 -36.82 57.41
N ASN A 185 6.58 -37.02 56.17
CA ASN A 185 7.44 -37.06 54.98
C ASN A 185 7.75 -35.66 54.41
N SER A 186 7.23 -34.59 55.03
CA SER A 186 7.41 -33.19 54.65
C SER A 186 6.79 -32.81 53.30
N THR A 187 5.85 -33.60 52.78
CA THR A 187 5.07 -33.30 51.58
C THR A 187 3.58 -33.50 51.86
N LEU A 188 2.73 -32.58 51.37
CA LEU A 188 1.29 -32.73 51.55
C LEU A 188 0.74 -33.74 50.53
N ASP A 189 0.51 -34.98 50.99
CA ASP A 189 -0.05 -36.04 50.17
C ASP A 189 -1.56 -35.87 49.99
N THR A 190 -2.13 -36.44 48.92
CA THR A 190 -3.56 -36.30 48.60
C THR A 190 -4.50 -36.79 49.72
N ALA A 191 -4.05 -37.77 50.52
CA ALA A 191 -4.80 -38.30 51.66
C ALA A 191 -4.75 -37.39 52.91
N GLU A 192 -3.80 -36.44 52.94
CA GLU A 192 -3.57 -35.53 54.05
C GLU A 192 -4.19 -34.14 53.81
N VAL A 193 -4.67 -33.90 52.58
CA VAL A 193 -5.38 -32.66 52.20
C VAL A 193 -6.72 -32.59 52.93
N ASP A 194 -6.91 -31.53 53.71
CA ASP A 194 -8.20 -31.22 54.28
C ASP A 194 -9.07 -30.51 53.22
N ALA A 195 -10.10 -31.22 52.75
CA ALA A 195 -11.04 -30.69 51.77
C ALA A 195 -11.75 -29.42 52.25
N ALA A 196 -11.96 -29.25 53.56
CA ALA A 196 -12.59 -28.06 54.13
C ALA A 196 -11.68 -26.82 54.07
N LEU A 197 -10.37 -27.02 53.91
CA LEU A 197 -9.37 -25.96 53.79
C LEU A 197 -8.97 -25.67 52.32
N THR A 198 -9.47 -26.45 51.36
CA THR A 198 -9.16 -26.25 49.94
C THR A 198 -9.87 -24.99 49.41
N ARG A 199 -9.11 -24.08 48.79
CA ARG A 199 -9.64 -22.83 48.22
C ARG A 199 -9.07 -22.54 46.84
N TYR A 200 -9.86 -21.83 46.03
CA TYR A 200 -9.48 -21.38 44.71
C TYR A 200 -9.39 -19.85 44.71
N VAL A 201 -8.28 -19.32 44.18
CA VAL A 201 -8.08 -17.88 43.98
C VAL A 201 -8.03 -17.62 42.49
N CYS A 202 -9.06 -16.95 41.96
CA CYS A 202 -9.25 -16.80 40.52
C CYS A 202 -8.58 -15.55 39.97
N ASN A 203 -8.10 -15.61 38.73
CA ASN A 203 -7.57 -14.47 38.00
C ASN A 203 -8.68 -13.45 37.66
N GLY A 204 -8.33 -12.17 37.55
CA GLY A 204 -9.26 -11.16 37.05
C GLY A 204 -9.63 -11.40 35.56
N PRO A 205 -10.84 -11.01 35.12
CA PRO A 205 -11.23 -11.12 33.72
C PRO A 205 -10.33 -10.25 32.82
N LYS A 206 -9.97 -10.78 31.65
CA LYS A 206 -9.30 -10.01 30.60
C LYS A 206 -10.25 -8.89 30.15
N GLY A 207 -9.79 -7.64 30.16
CA GLY A 207 -10.56 -6.53 29.63
C GLY A 207 -10.92 -6.75 28.15
N ASP A 208 -12.15 -6.42 27.77
CA ASP A 208 -12.64 -6.63 26.40
C ASP A 208 -11.71 -5.96 25.40
N THR A 209 -11.45 -6.66 24.29
CA THR A 209 -10.77 -6.06 23.14
C THR A 209 -11.71 -5.01 22.56
N GLY A 210 -11.31 -3.75 22.54
CA GLY A 210 -12.09 -2.70 21.89
C GLY A 210 -12.47 -3.13 20.48
N THR A 211 -13.74 -2.95 20.09
CA THR A 211 -14.23 -3.35 18.77
C THR A 211 -13.34 -2.74 17.69
N ALA A 212 -12.82 -3.57 16.78
CA ALA A 212 -12.10 -3.11 15.60
C ALA A 212 -12.96 -2.07 14.87
N GLY A 213 -12.40 -0.89 14.61
CA GLY A 213 -13.02 0.08 13.72
C GLY A 213 -13.35 -0.63 12.40
N GLY A 214 -14.58 -0.46 11.90
CA GLY A 214 -15.02 -1.13 10.68
C GLY A 214 -14.02 -0.90 9.54
N ALA A 215 -13.61 -1.97 8.86
CA ALA A 215 -12.75 -1.88 7.70
C ALA A 215 -13.41 -1.00 6.64
N GLY A 216 -12.74 0.09 6.24
CA GLY A 216 -13.07 0.74 4.97
C GLY A 216 -12.95 -0.30 3.85
N PRO A 217 -13.78 -0.26 2.79
CA PRO A 217 -13.68 -1.24 1.72
C PRO A 217 -12.27 -1.22 1.13
N GLN A 218 -11.56 -2.33 1.33
CA GLN A 218 -10.23 -2.57 0.77
C GLN A 218 -10.40 -2.74 -0.75
N GLY A 219 -9.79 -1.85 -1.54
CA GLY A 219 -9.66 -2.06 -2.98
C GLY A 219 -8.93 -3.39 -3.24
N PRO A 220 -9.32 -4.15 -4.28
CA PRO A 220 -8.68 -5.43 -4.54
C PRO A 220 -7.18 -5.24 -4.77
N SER A 221 -6.37 -5.93 -3.97
CA SER A 221 -4.95 -6.11 -4.23
C SER A 221 -4.76 -7.31 -5.15
N GLY A 222 -4.18 -7.10 -6.34
CA GLY A 222 -3.86 -8.18 -7.26
C GLY A 222 -3.55 -7.75 -8.69
N ALA A 223 -2.44 -7.04 -8.90
CA ALA A 223 -1.52 -7.13 -10.06
C ALA A 223 -0.55 -5.92 -10.03
N VAL A 224 0.74 -6.19 -10.07
CA VAL A 224 1.80 -5.17 -10.08
C VAL A 224 1.73 -4.36 -11.39
N GLY A 225 1.89 -3.03 -11.30
CA GLY A 225 2.86 -2.29 -12.11
C GLY A 225 2.42 -1.49 -13.34
N LEU A 226 1.17 -1.57 -13.80
CA LEU A 226 0.74 -0.78 -14.98
C LEU A 226 -0.34 0.29 -14.69
N TYR A 227 -1.35 -0.05 -13.90
CA TYR A 227 -2.48 0.85 -13.64
C TYR A 227 -2.22 1.75 -12.44
N GLY A 228 -2.99 2.83 -12.35
CA GLY A 228 -2.92 3.73 -11.19
C GLY A 228 -3.38 2.96 -9.95
N ASP A 229 -2.87 3.33 -8.78
CA ASP A 229 -3.35 2.81 -7.49
C ASP A 229 -4.35 3.77 -6.81
N GLY A 230 -4.53 4.97 -7.37
CA GLY A 230 -5.45 5.99 -6.85
C GLY A 230 -4.81 7.02 -5.94
N SER A 231 -3.53 6.87 -5.57
CA SER A 231 -2.80 7.78 -4.67
C SER A 231 -2.76 9.23 -5.15
N ALA A 232 -2.81 9.46 -6.47
CA ALA A 232 -2.87 10.81 -7.04
C ALA A 232 -4.28 11.42 -7.08
N GLY A 233 -5.29 10.77 -6.49
CA GLY A 233 -6.66 11.27 -6.48
C GLY A 233 -7.31 11.27 -7.87
N VAL A 234 -8.12 12.28 -8.18
CA VAL A 234 -8.81 12.40 -9.48
C VAL A 234 -8.15 13.52 -10.29
N LEU A 235 -7.80 13.24 -11.55
CA LEU A 235 -7.46 14.28 -12.51
C LEU A 235 -8.70 14.63 -13.32
N ASN A 236 -9.23 15.84 -13.12
CA ASN A 236 -10.39 16.33 -13.87
C ASN A 236 -10.06 17.69 -14.50
N LEU A 237 -9.83 17.71 -15.81
CA LEU A 237 -9.57 18.92 -16.57
C LEU A 237 -10.85 19.36 -17.29
N LEU A 238 -11.41 20.50 -16.90
CA LEU A 238 -12.67 20.98 -17.44
C LEU A 238 -12.50 21.64 -18.82
N ASN A 239 -13.59 21.78 -19.56
CA ASN A 239 -13.57 22.46 -20.85
C ASN A 239 -13.08 23.92 -20.70
N GLY A 240 -12.24 24.37 -21.62
CA GLY A 240 -11.59 25.69 -21.58
C GLY A 240 -10.40 25.79 -20.62
N GLN A 241 -10.09 24.74 -19.84
CA GLN A 241 -8.87 24.71 -19.03
C GLN A 241 -7.71 24.14 -19.84
N THR A 242 -6.53 24.72 -19.64
CA THR A 242 -5.26 24.17 -20.10
C THR A 242 -4.42 23.76 -18.91
N LEU A 243 -3.79 22.59 -19.00
CA LEU A 243 -2.79 22.10 -18.06
C LEU A 243 -1.56 21.66 -18.85
N ASP A 244 -0.48 22.44 -18.77
CA ASP A 244 0.78 22.16 -19.48
C ASP A 244 1.84 21.63 -18.52
N LEU A 245 1.95 20.29 -18.46
CA LEU A 245 2.89 19.60 -17.59
C LEU A 245 4.35 19.72 -18.04
N THR A 246 4.64 20.50 -19.09
CA THR A 246 6.00 20.87 -19.46
C THR A 246 6.48 22.09 -18.67
N THR A 247 5.58 22.79 -17.98
CA THR A 247 5.90 23.96 -17.14
C THR A 247 5.87 23.59 -15.66
N ALA A 248 6.81 24.14 -14.89
CA ALA A 248 6.87 23.89 -13.45
C ALA A 248 5.62 24.38 -12.70
N ALA A 249 5.01 25.48 -13.18
CA ALA A 249 3.83 26.08 -12.57
C ALA A 249 2.60 25.15 -12.66
N ASP A 250 2.35 24.58 -13.84
CA ASP A 250 1.22 23.66 -14.03
C ASP A 250 1.50 22.27 -13.45
N LEU A 251 2.75 21.84 -13.44
CA LEU A 251 3.16 20.61 -12.75
C LEU A 251 2.85 20.66 -11.24
N ALA A 252 3.04 21.83 -10.61
CA ALA A 252 2.69 22.06 -9.20
C ALA A 252 1.17 22.05 -8.94
N ARG A 253 0.34 22.16 -9.99
CA ARG A 253 -1.13 22.10 -9.89
C ARG A 253 -1.67 20.67 -9.96
N LEU A 254 -0.82 19.66 -10.18
CA LEU A 254 -1.24 18.28 -10.08
C LEU A 254 -1.67 17.94 -8.63
N PRO A 255 -2.77 17.19 -8.44
CA PRO A 255 -3.31 16.91 -7.10
C PRO A 255 -2.33 16.28 -6.11
N ALA A 256 -1.31 15.59 -6.61
CA ALA A 256 -0.26 14.94 -5.82
C ALA A 256 1.14 15.18 -6.41
N GLY A 257 1.37 16.36 -6.99
CA GLY A 257 2.64 16.71 -7.63
C GLY A 257 3.02 15.73 -8.74
N LEU A 258 4.22 15.14 -8.68
CA LEU A 258 4.72 14.21 -9.71
C LEU A 258 4.08 12.82 -9.67
N ASN A 259 3.20 12.54 -8.70
CA ASN A 259 2.50 11.28 -8.64
C ASN A 259 1.41 11.22 -9.72
N THR A 260 1.57 10.33 -10.71
CA THR A 260 0.61 10.13 -11.81
C THR A 260 -0.31 8.92 -11.62
N GLN A 261 -0.42 8.39 -10.39
CA GLN A 261 -1.20 7.22 -10.04
C GLN A 261 -2.66 7.58 -9.72
N PHE A 262 -3.42 8.04 -10.71
CA PHE A 262 -4.78 8.52 -10.49
C PHE A 262 -5.77 7.41 -10.17
N SER A 263 -6.92 7.79 -9.62
CA SER A 263 -8.08 6.92 -9.46
C SER A 263 -8.98 6.98 -10.69
N THR A 264 -9.08 8.14 -11.33
CA THR A 264 -9.80 8.38 -12.58
C THR A 264 -9.19 9.60 -13.27
N ILE A 265 -9.17 9.58 -14.60
CA ILE A 265 -8.73 10.73 -15.40
C ILE A 265 -9.88 11.14 -16.34
N THR A 266 -10.29 12.39 -16.29
CA THR A 266 -11.26 12.99 -17.22
C THR A 266 -10.70 14.26 -17.83
N ILE A 267 -10.54 14.28 -19.14
CA ILE A 267 -9.98 15.41 -19.89
C ILE A 267 -11.06 15.98 -20.82
N SER A 268 -11.54 17.18 -20.51
CA SER A 268 -12.45 17.97 -21.34
C SER A 268 -11.81 19.26 -21.87
N GLY A 269 -10.71 19.70 -21.26
CA GLY A 269 -9.84 20.80 -21.73
C GLY A 269 -8.61 20.29 -22.48
N GLU A 270 -7.51 21.05 -22.45
CA GLU A 270 -6.25 20.71 -23.12
C GLU A 270 -5.15 20.32 -22.13
N LEU A 271 -4.71 19.06 -22.19
CA LEU A 271 -3.59 18.53 -21.43
C LEU A 271 -2.36 18.44 -22.33
N THR A 272 -1.33 19.24 -22.03
CA THR A 272 -0.01 19.11 -22.67
C THR A 272 0.92 18.32 -21.77
N VAL A 273 1.62 17.34 -22.35
CA VAL A 273 2.53 16.43 -21.62
C VAL A 273 3.90 16.36 -22.28
N PRO A 274 4.99 16.24 -21.50
CA PRO A 274 6.30 15.93 -22.05
C PRO A 274 6.32 14.51 -22.63
N SER A 275 7.24 14.25 -23.56
CA SER A 275 7.49 12.90 -24.07
C SER A 275 7.90 11.93 -22.94
N GLY A 276 7.47 10.67 -23.03
CA GLY A 276 7.69 9.66 -21.99
C GLY A 276 6.64 9.67 -20.88
N THR A 277 5.60 10.51 -21.01
CA THR A 277 4.55 10.60 -19.98
C THR A 277 3.73 9.32 -19.91
N LEU A 278 3.52 8.86 -18.67
CA LEU A 278 2.68 7.71 -18.35
C LEU A 278 1.51 8.16 -17.47
N LEU A 279 0.32 8.19 -18.07
CA LEU A 279 -0.95 8.50 -17.41
C LEU A 279 -1.60 7.20 -16.94
N ARG A 280 -1.76 7.04 -15.63
CA ARG A 280 -2.25 5.79 -15.02
C ARG A 280 -3.48 6.05 -14.17
N ALA A 281 -4.50 5.21 -14.31
CA ALA A 281 -5.69 5.25 -13.47
C ALA A 281 -6.07 3.86 -12.94
N SER A 282 -6.52 3.75 -11.69
CA SER A 282 -7.10 2.51 -11.17
C SER A 282 -8.49 2.22 -11.77
N GLY A 283 -9.26 3.29 -12.01
CA GLY A 283 -10.53 3.27 -12.74
C GLY A 283 -10.37 3.74 -14.19
N ASP A 284 -11.41 4.39 -14.69
CA ASP A 284 -11.53 4.77 -16.10
C ASP A 284 -10.65 5.97 -16.49
N ILE A 285 -10.28 6.04 -17.77
CA ILE A 285 -9.69 7.23 -18.40
C ILE A 285 -10.60 7.67 -19.54
N THR A 286 -11.08 8.91 -19.49
CA THR A 286 -11.97 9.47 -20.51
C THR A 286 -11.42 10.79 -21.05
N VAL A 287 -11.28 10.88 -22.37
CA VAL A 287 -11.07 12.15 -23.09
C VAL A 287 -12.40 12.50 -23.74
N ASN A 288 -13.08 13.51 -23.19
CA ASN A 288 -14.39 13.97 -23.63
C ASN A 288 -14.31 14.69 -24.97
N GLY A 289 -15.46 14.97 -25.59
CA GLY A 289 -15.51 15.45 -26.98
C GLY A 289 -14.82 16.79 -27.28
N THR A 290 -14.49 17.59 -26.26
CA THR A 290 -13.65 18.81 -26.40
C THR A 290 -12.21 18.61 -25.92
N GLY A 291 -11.93 17.46 -25.30
CA GLY A 291 -10.69 17.12 -24.65
C GLY A 291 -9.56 16.91 -25.66
N LYS A 292 -8.40 17.49 -25.35
CA LYS A 292 -7.19 17.37 -26.14
C LYS A 292 -6.03 16.90 -25.26
N ILE A 293 -5.25 15.96 -25.76
CA ILE A 293 -3.95 15.60 -25.20
C ILE A 293 -2.89 15.90 -26.26
N VAL A 294 -1.94 16.76 -25.93
CA VAL A 294 -0.82 17.14 -26.82
C VAL A 294 0.48 16.62 -26.22
N VAL A 295 1.17 15.76 -26.95
CA VAL A 295 2.44 15.16 -26.52
C VAL A 295 3.56 15.95 -27.18
N LYS A 296 4.43 16.56 -26.37
CA LYS A 296 5.59 17.29 -26.89
C LYS A 296 6.64 16.35 -27.50
N PRO A 297 7.42 16.83 -28.47
CA PRO A 297 8.51 16.05 -29.07
C PRO A 297 9.47 15.44 -28.05
N GLY A 298 10.02 14.28 -28.38
CA GLY A 298 10.93 13.54 -27.51
C GLY A 298 12.41 13.76 -27.81
N VAL A 299 12.74 13.97 -29.08
CA VAL A 299 14.12 14.14 -29.56
C VAL A 299 14.17 15.18 -30.67
N GLU A 300 15.28 15.89 -30.78
CA GLU A 300 15.53 16.91 -31.82
C GLU A 300 17.01 16.93 -32.17
N ASP A 301 17.32 17.24 -33.43
CA ASP A 301 18.68 17.44 -33.90
C ASP A 301 19.09 18.92 -33.83
N THR A 302 19.77 19.27 -32.73
CA THR A 302 20.22 20.64 -32.44
C THR A 302 21.64 20.95 -32.91
N GLY A 303 22.32 20.02 -33.60
CA GLY A 303 23.60 20.33 -34.27
C GLY A 303 24.86 19.72 -33.72
N ASN A 304 24.73 18.81 -32.76
CA ASN A 304 25.86 18.30 -31.99
C ASN A 304 26.26 16.80 -32.18
N GLY A 305 25.80 15.95 -33.12
CA GLY A 305 24.86 16.17 -34.20
C GLY A 305 24.57 15.06 -35.23
N GLU A 306 24.62 13.74 -34.97
CA GLU A 306 23.77 12.85 -35.80
C GLU A 306 22.32 12.95 -35.30
N ALA A 307 21.35 12.90 -36.23
CA ALA A 307 19.94 12.98 -35.88
C ALA A 307 19.55 11.86 -34.91
N PRO A 308 18.95 12.18 -33.73
CA PRO A 308 18.54 11.13 -32.81
C PRO A 308 17.54 10.16 -33.43
N GLN A 309 17.80 8.85 -33.32
CA GLN A 309 17.01 7.82 -34.00
C GLN A 309 15.62 7.56 -33.38
N GLY A 310 15.35 8.01 -32.16
CA GLY A 310 14.11 7.65 -31.46
C GLY A 310 13.99 6.12 -31.27
N VAL A 311 12.82 5.56 -31.60
CA VAL A 311 12.60 4.09 -31.61
C VAL A 311 12.98 3.42 -32.94
N ALA A 312 13.45 4.16 -33.94
CA ALA A 312 13.79 3.62 -35.26
C ALA A 312 14.99 2.66 -35.21
N ARG A 313 15.17 1.86 -36.28
CA ARG A 313 16.32 0.98 -36.45
C ARG A 313 17.60 1.72 -36.83
N THR A 314 17.46 2.82 -37.56
CA THR A 314 18.57 3.68 -37.96
C THR A 314 18.13 5.14 -37.91
N PRO A 315 19.04 6.07 -37.56
CA PRO A 315 18.77 7.49 -37.64
C PRO A 315 18.60 7.94 -39.10
N ALA A 316 18.00 9.12 -39.28
CA ALA A 316 18.10 9.85 -40.53
C ALA A 316 19.53 10.38 -40.70
N SER A 317 19.98 10.52 -41.95
CA SER A 317 21.30 11.06 -42.26
C SER A 317 21.24 12.06 -43.42
N THR A 318 22.41 12.48 -43.89
CA THR A 318 22.51 13.13 -45.19
C THR A 318 21.92 12.22 -46.27
N TYR A 319 20.97 12.75 -47.04
CA TYR A 319 20.14 12.03 -48.02
C TYR A 319 19.18 10.98 -47.43
N SER A 320 19.67 10.04 -46.62
CA SER A 320 18.90 8.83 -46.32
C SER A 320 17.89 9.08 -45.20
N GLY A 321 16.63 8.75 -45.46
CA GLY A 321 15.60 8.70 -44.42
C GLY A 321 15.88 7.58 -43.42
N GLY A 322 15.47 7.79 -42.17
CA GLY A 322 15.58 6.76 -41.13
C GLY A 322 14.78 5.49 -41.49
N GLN A 323 15.17 4.36 -40.92
CA GLN A 323 14.49 3.08 -41.15
C GLN A 323 13.63 2.70 -39.95
N ALA A 324 12.34 2.47 -40.18
CA ALA A 324 11.38 2.09 -39.18
C ALA A 324 11.66 0.72 -38.55
N ILE A 325 11.11 0.53 -37.36
CA ILE A 325 10.95 -0.81 -36.80
C ILE A 325 9.80 -1.56 -37.48
N THR A 326 9.92 -2.88 -37.52
CA THR A 326 8.91 -3.76 -38.13
C THR A 326 7.67 -3.90 -37.25
N GLY A 327 6.57 -4.42 -37.82
CA GLY A 327 5.29 -4.65 -37.12
C GLY A 327 5.41 -5.36 -35.77
N LEU A 328 6.19 -6.44 -35.73
CA LEU A 328 6.37 -7.21 -34.49
C LEU A 328 7.22 -6.44 -33.47
N GLN A 329 8.26 -5.73 -33.92
CA GLN A 329 9.08 -4.90 -33.05
C GLN A 329 8.25 -3.75 -32.46
N ALA A 330 7.41 -3.11 -33.27
CA ALA A 330 6.50 -2.05 -32.82
C ALA A 330 5.50 -2.56 -31.77
N ALA A 331 4.99 -3.79 -31.91
CA ALA A 331 4.13 -4.42 -30.90
C ALA A 331 4.83 -4.68 -29.56
N GLN A 332 6.17 -4.61 -29.52
CA GLN A 332 6.98 -4.72 -28.31
C GLN A 332 7.35 -3.36 -27.71
N VAL A 333 7.07 -2.24 -28.40
CA VAL A 333 7.28 -0.88 -27.88
C VAL A 333 6.12 -0.48 -26.97
N LEU A 334 6.05 -1.14 -25.82
CA LEU A 334 4.96 -0.96 -24.85
C LEU A 334 5.29 0.07 -23.75
N ARG A 335 6.59 0.30 -23.50
CA ARG A 335 7.09 1.33 -22.56
C ARG A 335 8.09 2.27 -23.23
N PRO A 336 7.70 2.98 -24.30
CA PRO A 336 8.59 3.97 -24.89
C PRO A 336 9.00 4.98 -23.81
N GLN A 337 10.31 5.16 -23.65
CA GLN A 337 10.86 6.20 -22.78
C GLN A 337 10.71 7.56 -23.46
N VAL A 338 11.48 8.56 -23.07
CA VAL A 338 11.46 9.90 -23.69
C VAL A 338 11.65 9.89 -25.22
N ALA A 339 12.29 8.85 -25.76
CA ALA A 339 12.44 8.64 -27.19
C ALA A 339 11.14 8.12 -27.82
N GLY A 340 10.46 9.00 -28.56
CA GLY A 340 9.34 8.64 -29.45
C GLY A 340 9.82 8.44 -30.89
N GLY A 341 9.31 9.25 -31.82
CA GLY A 341 9.78 9.26 -33.20
C GLY A 341 11.23 9.74 -33.33
N GLY A 342 11.95 9.30 -34.35
CA GLY A 342 13.27 9.83 -34.69
C GLY A 342 13.21 11.25 -35.24
N ALA A 343 14.26 12.03 -35.02
CA ALA A 343 14.40 13.37 -35.58
C ALA A 343 14.74 13.31 -37.08
N GLY A 344 14.34 14.35 -37.81
CA GLY A 344 14.82 14.58 -39.18
C GLY A 344 16.27 15.03 -39.16
N ALA A 345 17.02 14.72 -40.22
CA ALA A 345 18.42 15.09 -40.30
C ALA A 345 18.58 16.57 -40.58
N ARG A 346 19.49 17.21 -39.83
CA ARG A 346 20.11 18.45 -40.28
C ARG A 346 21.38 18.12 -41.07
N ILE A 347 21.61 18.88 -42.12
CA ILE A 347 22.91 19.01 -42.77
C ILE A 347 23.26 20.46 -42.58
N TYR A 348 24.47 20.81 -42.13
CA TYR A 348 24.85 22.20 -41.78
C TYR A 348 24.29 23.23 -42.79
N ALA A 349 23.23 23.93 -42.36
CA ALA A 349 22.28 24.65 -43.22
C ALA A 349 22.12 26.13 -42.77
N GLY A 350 23.08 26.65 -42.00
CA GLY A 350 23.00 27.99 -41.41
C GLY A 350 22.17 28.03 -40.11
N ASP A 351 22.13 29.20 -39.49
CA ASP A 351 21.48 29.41 -38.20
C ASP A 351 19.95 29.22 -38.29
N GLY A 352 19.38 28.37 -37.44
CA GLY A 352 17.94 28.13 -37.36
C GLY A 352 17.37 27.08 -38.34
N ALA A 353 18.23 26.45 -39.15
CA ALA A 353 17.87 25.30 -39.98
C ALA A 353 18.03 23.99 -39.19
N ASN A 354 17.00 23.62 -38.43
CA ASN A 354 16.98 22.44 -37.59
C ASN A 354 16.21 21.30 -38.27
N GLY A 355 16.67 20.08 -38.04
CA GLY A 355 15.89 18.88 -38.35
C GLY A 355 14.63 18.84 -37.50
N GLY A 356 13.52 18.42 -38.08
CA GLY A 356 12.25 18.34 -37.36
C GLY A 356 12.35 17.40 -36.17
N ALA A 357 11.93 17.87 -35.00
CA ALA A 357 11.89 17.06 -33.78
C ALA A 357 10.93 15.86 -33.93
N GLY A 358 11.35 14.70 -33.46
CA GLY A 358 10.53 13.49 -33.47
C GLY A 358 9.39 13.57 -32.44
N GLY A 359 8.19 13.15 -32.84
CA GLY A 359 7.00 13.18 -32.01
C GLY A 359 7.19 12.43 -30.70
N GLY A 360 6.53 12.88 -29.63
CA GLY A 360 6.73 12.32 -28.31
C GLY A 360 6.10 10.95 -28.09
N SER A 361 6.42 10.34 -26.96
CA SER A 361 5.80 9.11 -26.50
C SER A 361 4.80 9.37 -25.36
N LEU A 362 3.68 8.65 -25.39
CA LEU A 362 2.63 8.70 -24.38
C LEU A 362 2.10 7.30 -24.11
N ILE A 363 1.94 6.98 -22.83
CA ILE A 363 1.27 5.77 -22.39
C ILE A 363 0.04 6.16 -21.56
N ILE A 364 -1.11 5.61 -21.93
CA ILE A 364 -2.36 5.71 -21.18
C ILE A 364 -2.67 4.31 -20.66
N ALA A 365 -2.80 4.15 -19.34
CA ALA A 365 -3.05 2.85 -18.72
C ALA A 365 -4.19 2.93 -17.69
N SER A 366 -5.29 2.22 -17.98
CA SER A 366 -6.49 2.22 -17.13
C SER A 366 -6.79 0.82 -16.58
N GLY A 367 -6.96 0.72 -15.26
CA GLY A 367 -7.51 -0.47 -14.61
C GLY A 367 -9.01 -0.67 -14.88
N GLY A 368 -9.67 0.38 -15.39
CA GLY A 368 -10.99 0.34 -15.99
C GLY A 368 -10.94 0.40 -17.52
N SER A 369 -11.86 1.16 -18.11
CA SER A 369 -11.97 1.38 -19.56
C SER A 369 -11.33 2.69 -20.01
N VAL A 370 -10.84 2.72 -21.26
CA VAL A 370 -10.39 3.96 -21.91
C VAL A 370 -11.41 4.40 -22.96
N ARG A 371 -11.84 5.65 -22.89
CA ARG A 371 -12.81 6.24 -23.82
C ARG A 371 -12.29 7.53 -24.42
N ILE A 372 -12.09 7.54 -25.73
CA ILE A 372 -11.75 8.74 -26.51
C ILE A 372 -13.00 9.11 -27.30
N ILE A 373 -13.76 10.08 -26.80
CA ILE A 373 -15.11 10.40 -27.29
C ILE A 373 -15.03 11.17 -28.62
N THR A 374 -16.07 11.13 -29.44
CA THR A 374 -16.17 11.92 -30.68
C THR A 374 -15.83 13.39 -30.44
N GLY A 375 -14.92 13.94 -31.24
CA GLY A 375 -14.38 15.30 -31.10
C GLY A 375 -13.10 15.40 -30.26
N ALA A 376 -12.82 14.40 -29.41
CA ALA A 376 -11.58 14.32 -28.63
C ALA A 376 -10.37 14.06 -29.53
N SER A 377 -9.19 14.54 -29.11
CA SER A 377 -7.94 14.25 -29.82
C SER A 377 -6.75 13.94 -28.91
N ILE A 378 -5.93 12.97 -29.31
CA ILE A 378 -4.57 12.76 -28.79
C ILE A 378 -3.60 12.99 -29.95
N THR A 379 -2.61 13.87 -29.76
CA THR A 379 -1.67 14.26 -30.83
C THR A 379 -0.22 14.10 -30.37
N ALA A 380 0.54 13.27 -31.06
CA ALA A 380 1.96 13.00 -30.87
C ALA A 380 2.72 13.11 -32.20
N ASN A 381 2.43 14.13 -33.01
CA ASN A 381 3.03 14.31 -34.33
C ASN A 381 4.51 14.72 -34.22
N GLY A 382 5.29 14.32 -35.22
CA GLY A 382 6.61 14.90 -35.48
C GLY A 382 6.50 16.34 -35.96
N GLN A 383 7.56 17.11 -35.74
CA GLN A 383 7.66 18.49 -36.21
C GLN A 383 8.21 18.54 -37.64
N ASN A 384 7.84 19.59 -38.36
CA ASN A 384 8.41 19.85 -39.68
C ASN A 384 9.89 20.20 -39.55
N GLY A 385 10.67 19.88 -40.58
CA GLY A 385 11.99 20.48 -40.77
C GLY A 385 11.85 22.00 -40.93
N THR A 386 12.87 22.74 -40.52
CA THR A 386 12.91 24.19 -40.71
C THR A 386 13.97 24.60 -41.71
N ASN A 387 13.60 25.55 -42.57
CA ASN A 387 14.51 26.35 -43.36
C ASN A 387 14.13 27.82 -43.14
N PRO A 388 15.00 28.68 -42.57
CA PRO A 388 14.68 30.08 -42.26
C PRO A 388 14.54 30.97 -43.51
N MET A 389 14.88 30.47 -44.70
CA MET A 389 14.81 31.21 -45.97
C MET A 389 15.58 32.55 -45.95
N THR A 390 16.75 32.56 -45.32
CA THR A 390 17.58 33.77 -45.18
C THR A 390 18.13 34.23 -46.52
N ALA A 391 17.66 35.38 -47.02
CA ALA A 391 18.10 35.93 -48.31
C ALA A 391 19.63 36.04 -48.42
N GLY A 392 20.19 35.65 -49.57
CA GLY A 392 21.63 35.62 -49.81
C GLY A 392 22.36 34.40 -49.23
N ALA A 393 21.71 33.58 -48.41
CA ALA A 393 22.26 32.31 -47.92
C ALA A 393 21.65 31.12 -48.67
N SER A 394 22.50 30.21 -49.15
CA SER A 394 22.06 28.92 -49.66
C SER A 394 21.89 27.96 -48.49
N ILE A 395 20.69 27.41 -48.34
CA ILE A 395 20.25 26.64 -47.19
C ILE A 395 19.57 25.36 -47.69
N LEU A 396 20.12 24.23 -47.25
CA LEU A 396 19.57 22.90 -47.52
C LEU A 396 18.25 22.68 -46.80
N GLY A 397 17.34 21.95 -47.44
CA GLY A 397 16.15 21.43 -46.79
C GLY A 397 16.53 20.44 -45.69
N THR A 398 15.98 20.66 -44.50
CA THR A 398 16.12 19.76 -43.35
C THR A 398 15.00 18.72 -43.33
N GLY A 399 15.29 17.52 -42.84
CA GLY A 399 14.30 16.45 -42.77
C GLY A 399 13.19 16.74 -41.75
N GLY A 400 11.99 16.23 -42.00
CA GLY A 400 10.90 16.23 -41.03
C GLY A 400 11.08 15.17 -39.94
N GLY A 401 10.62 15.45 -38.72
CA GLY A 401 10.64 14.49 -37.61
C GLY A 401 9.56 13.42 -37.75
N ALA A 402 9.82 12.19 -37.31
CA ALA A 402 8.82 11.14 -37.37
C ALA A 402 7.69 11.34 -36.35
N GLY A 403 6.55 10.70 -36.59
CA GLY A 403 5.46 10.60 -35.62
C GLY A 403 5.89 9.85 -34.35
N GLY A 404 5.22 10.17 -33.25
CA GLY A 404 5.48 9.62 -31.92
C GLY A 404 4.92 8.23 -31.68
N VAL A 405 4.92 7.82 -30.41
CA VAL A 405 4.41 6.51 -29.97
C VAL A 405 3.29 6.71 -28.96
N VAL A 406 2.09 6.24 -29.26
CA VAL A 406 0.95 6.29 -28.35
C VAL A 406 0.50 4.88 -28.01
N VAL A 407 0.66 4.49 -26.74
CA VAL A 407 0.19 3.20 -26.22
C VAL A 407 -1.03 3.45 -25.35
N VAL A 408 -2.15 2.81 -25.68
CA VAL A 408 -3.39 2.85 -24.90
C VAL A 408 -3.67 1.45 -24.37
N ALA A 409 -3.53 1.27 -23.07
CA ALA A 409 -3.75 0.02 -22.36
C ALA A 409 -4.96 0.12 -21.43
N ALA A 410 -5.87 -0.86 -21.49
CA ALA A 410 -7.03 -0.93 -20.60
C ALA A 410 -7.28 -2.36 -20.12
N LYS A 411 -7.51 -2.55 -18.82
CA LYS A 411 -8.04 -3.83 -18.32
C LYS A 411 -9.49 -4.04 -18.74
N GLY A 412 -10.26 -2.96 -18.83
CA GLY A 412 -11.59 -2.91 -19.41
C GLY A 412 -11.56 -2.74 -20.94
N ALA A 413 -12.63 -2.16 -21.48
CA ALA A 413 -12.75 -1.92 -22.92
C ALA A 413 -12.01 -0.65 -23.36
N ILE A 414 -11.55 -0.63 -24.61
CA ILE A 414 -11.11 0.60 -25.29
C ILE A 414 -12.18 0.98 -26.30
N THR A 415 -12.70 2.22 -26.19
CA THR A 415 -13.60 2.83 -27.16
C THR A 415 -12.94 4.07 -27.75
N LEU A 416 -12.66 4.05 -29.05
CA LEU A 416 -12.07 5.15 -29.80
C LEU A 416 -13.09 5.69 -30.81
N ALA A 417 -13.78 6.76 -30.45
CA ALA A 417 -14.69 7.52 -31.30
C ALA A 417 -14.11 8.87 -31.76
N GLY A 418 -13.14 9.42 -31.01
CA GLY A 418 -12.33 10.58 -31.42
C GLY A 418 -11.11 10.21 -32.27
N THR A 419 -10.07 11.03 -32.20
CA THR A 419 -8.87 10.86 -33.04
C THR A 419 -7.60 10.64 -32.22
N ILE A 420 -6.75 9.70 -32.61
CA ILE A 420 -5.36 9.60 -32.15
C ILE A 420 -4.45 9.82 -33.37
N GLN A 421 -3.49 10.74 -33.25
CA GLN A 421 -2.59 11.14 -34.34
C GLN A 421 -1.13 11.01 -33.90
N ALA A 422 -0.34 10.36 -34.74
CA ALA A 422 1.11 10.31 -34.64
C ALA A 422 1.69 10.42 -36.07
N ASN A 423 1.45 11.54 -36.73
CA ASN A 423 1.92 11.80 -38.09
C ASN A 423 3.39 12.23 -38.09
N GLY A 424 4.12 11.93 -39.15
CA GLY A 424 5.42 12.54 -39.42
C GLY A 424 5.28 14.01 -39.84
N GLY A 425 6.29 14.81 -39.54
CA GLY A 425 6.41 16.18 -39.99
C GLY A 425 6.96 16.28 -41.41
N ASN A 426 6.66 17.39 -42.07
CA ASN A 426 7.10 17.66 -43.44
C ASN A 426 8.61 17.95 -43.50
N GLY A 427 9.26 17.57 -44.59
CA GLY A 427 10.60 18.09 -44.90
C GLY A 427 10.52 19.56 -45.26
N ALA A 428 11.59 20.31 -44.97
CA ALA A 428 11.69 21.71 -45.40
C ALA A 428 12.12 21.81 -46.86
N ASP A 429 11.65 22.83 -47.56
CA ASP A 429 12.14 23.14 -48.90
C ASP A 429 13.62 23.55 -48.85
N GLY A 430 14.36 23.27 -49.92
CA GLY A 430 15.66 23.88 -50.16
C GLY A 430 15.49 25.37 -50.49
N PHE A 431 16.50 26.18 -50.17
CA PHE A 431 16.48 27.61 -50.48
C PHE A 431 17.82 28.07 -51.04
N ASN A 432 17.83 28.56 -52.27
CA ASN A 432 19.05 28.97 -52.97
C ASN A 432 19.50 30.41 -52.66
N GLY A 433 18.93 31.09 -51.66
CA GLY A 433 19.32 32.46 -51.32
C GLY A 433 18.93 33.54 -52.35
N ASN A 434 18.05 33.24 -53.31
CA ASN A 434 17.68 34.11 -54.44
C ASN A 434 18.84 34.44 -55.40
N GLY A 435 19.76 33.48 -55.61
CA GLY A 435 20.91 33.71 -56.52
C GLY A 435 22.05 32.70 -56.39
N GLY A 436 21.96 31.78 -55.45
CA GLY A 436 23.00 30.80 -55.11
C GLY A 436 22.89 29.47 -55.86
N THR A 437 23.51 28.45 -55.28
CA THR A 437 23.55 27.06 -55.76
C THR A 437 22.18 26.38 -55.62
N GLY A 438 21.98 25.27 -56.33
CA GLY A 438 20.75 24.49 -56.17
C GLY A 438 20.80 23.75 -54.84
N GLU A 439 19.69 23.73 -54.11
CA GLU A 439 19.61 23.14 -52.77
C GLU A 439 18.48 22.11 -52.72
N GLY A 440 18.77 20.92 -52.22
CA GLY A 440 17.78 19.86 -52.12
C GLY A 440 16.70 20.17 -51.08
N GLY A 441 15.51 19.61 -51.28
CA GLY A 441 14.44 19.57 -50.28
C GLY A 441 14.64 18.46 -49.26
N GLY A 442 14.16 18.66 -48.04
CA GLY A 442 14.23 17.68 -46.97
C GLY A 442 13.26 16.52 -47.17
N GLY A 443 13.63 15.33 -46.71
CA GLY A 443 12.74 14.18 -46.69
C GLY A 443 11.63 14.32 -45.63
N GLY A 444 10.43 13.83 -45.94
CA GLY A 444 9.32 13.83 -44.99
C GLY A 444 9.53 12.81 -43.85
N GLY A 445 9.12 13.12 -42.63
CA GLY A 445 9.22 12.21 -41.48
C GLY A 445 8.26 11.02 -41.61
N GLY A 446 8.67 9.85 -41.15
CA GLY A 446 7.82 8.65 -41.13
C GLY A 446 6.67 8.75 -40.11
N GLY A 447 5.57 8.05 -40.38
CA GLY A 447 4.46 7.95 -39.43
C GLY A 447 4.85 7.20 -38.14
N GLY A 448 4.12 7.50 -37.07
CA GLY A 448 4.34 6.97 -35.72
C GLY A 448 3.69 5.61 -35.46
N ILE A 449 3.56 5.27 -34.18
CA ILE A 449 2.96 4.01 -33.72
C ILE A 449 1.79 4.32 -32.80
N ILE A 450 0.64 3.71 -33.07
CA ILE A 450 -0.51 3.70 -32.17
C ILE A 450 -0.79 2.25 -31.80
N HIS A 451 -0.71 1.91 -30.52
CA HIS A 451 -0.96 0.56 -30.03
C HIS A 451 -2.10 0.55 -29.02
N LEU A 452 -3.20 -0.12 -29.39
CA LEU A 452 -4.34 -0.37 -28.50
C LEU A 452 -4.21 -1.76 -27.89
N LEU A 453 -4.16 -1.84 -26.56
CA LEU A 453 -3.99 -3.08 -25.81
C LEU A 453 -5.10 -3.23 -24.77
N SER A 454 -5.93 -4.26 -24.89
CA SER A 454 -7.03 -4.47 -23.92
C SER A 454 -7.40 -5.92 -23.70
N SER A 455 -8.22 -6.19 -22.68
CA SER A 455 -8.78 -7.53 -22.40
C SER A 455 -9.78 -8.01 -23.43
N SER A 456 -10.34 -7.08 -24.21
CA SER A 456 -11.29 -7.31 -25.29
C SER A 456 -10.90 -6.49 -26.52
N ALA A 457 -11.51 -6.79 -27.67
CA ALA A 457 -11.23 -6.05 -28.90
C ALA A 457 -11.62 -4.56 -28.76
N ALA A 458 -10.69 -3.66 -29.09
CA ALA A 458 -10.95 -2.23 -29.08
C ALA A 458 -12.00 -1.84 -30.14
N THR A 459 -13.03 -1.11 -29.73
CA THR A 459 -14.06 -0.58 -30.63
C THR A 459 -13.58 0.75 -31.21
N THR A 460 -13.39 0.82 -32.52
CA THR A 460 -12.91 2.03 -33.21
C THR A 460 -13.95 2.52 -34.20
N THR A 461 -14.59 3.65 -33.89
CA THR A 461 -15.51 4.38 -34.79
C THR A 461 -14.92 5.73 -35.25
N GLY A 462 -13.89 6.21 -34.54
CA GLY A 462 -13.11 7.38 -34.90
C GLY A 462 -11.90 7.05 -35.76
N SER A 463 -10.82 7.83 -35.63
CA SER A 463 -9.65 7.74 -36.52
C SER A 463 -8.32 7.53 -35.78
N THR A 464 -7.48 6.68 -36.34
CA THR A 464 -6.07 6.50 -35.98
C THR A 464 -5.21 6.95 -37.15
N VAL A 465 -4.53 8.08 -37.03
CA VAL A 465 -3.79 8.71 -38.13
C VAL A 465 -2.30 8.61 -37.87
N VAL A 466 -1.59 7.89 -38.75
CA VAL A 466 -0.14 7.67 -38.68
C VAL A 466 0.48 7.96 -40.05
N ASN A 467 0.10 9.07 -40.66
CA ASN A 467 0.61 9.43 -41.99
C ASN A 467 2.10 9.79 -41.93
N GLY A 468 2.83 9.53 -43.00
CA GLY A 468 4.12 10.17 -43.20
C GLY A 468 3.97 11.65 -43.54
N GLY A 469 5.00 12.43 -43.25
CA GLY A 469 5.09 13.82 -43.65
C GLY A 469 5.41 13.96 -45.13
N THR A 470 5.04 15.11 -45.69
CA THR A 470 5.32 15.43 -47.10
C THR A 470 6.80 15.75 -47.33
N ALA A 471 7.26 15.57 -48.57
CA ALA A 471 8.60 15.95 -48.98
C ALA A 471 8.72 17.47 -49.13
N GLY A 472 9.90 18.02 -48.85
CA GLY A 472 10.23 19.38 -49.26
C GLY A 472 10.65 19.45 -50.72
N ASP A 473 10.50 20.62 -51.32
CA ASP A 473 10.85 20.88 -52.71
C ASP A 473 12.34 21.23 -52.87
N ASN A 474 12.94 20.83 -53.99
CA ASN A 474 14.28 21.26 -54.37
C ASN A 474 14.24 22.71 -54.89
N ALA A 475 15.18 23.55 -54.46
CA ALA A 475 15.45 24.82 -55.08
C ALA A 475 16.41 24.66 -56.27
N ALA A 476 16.02 25.17 -57.43
CA ALA A 476 16.87 25.14 -58.63
C ALA A 476 18.07 26.08 -58.48
N PRO A 477 19.25 25.74 -59.05
CA PRO A 477 20.40 26.63 -59.10
C PRO A 477 20.12 27.84 -60.00
N THR A 478 20.75 28.98 -59.69
CA THR A 478 20.70 30.16 -60.58
C THR A 478 21.67 30.02 -61.76
N THR A 479 22.80 29.34 -61.56
CA THR A 479 23.74 28.97 -62.62
C THR A 479 24.25 27.54 -62.41
N GLY A 480 24.49 26.80 -63.50
CA GLY A 480 24.85 25.38 -63.46
C GLY A 480 23.65 24.45 -63.28
N THR A 481 23.92 23.16 -63.01
CA THR A 481 22.90 22.11 -62.86
C THR A 481 22.95 21.40 -61.51
N SER A 482 23.85 21.80 -60.61
CA SER A 482 24.08 21.14 -59.32
C SER A 482 22.98 21.44 -58.31
N VAL A 483 22.45 20.40 -57.65
CA VAL A 483 21.56 20.51 -56.49
C VAL A 483 22.17 19.74 -55.32
N THR A 484 22.60 20.47 -54.30
CA THR A 484 23.26 19.91 -53.11
C THR A 484 22.30 19.00 -52.34
N THR A 485 22.84 17.89 -51.82
CA THR A 485 22.07 16.87 -51.13
C THR A 485 21.53 17.36 -49.79
N ALA A 486 20.23 17.15 -49.58
CA ALA A 486 19.50 17.56 -48.38
C ALA A 486 19.28 16.43 -47.35
N GLY A 487 18.74 16.77 -46.19
CA GLY A 487 18.58 15.84 -45.06
C GLY A 487 17.42 14.86 -45.24
N GLY A 488 17.60 13.61 -44.84
CA GLY A 488 16.53 12.62 -44.76
C GLY A 488 15.57 12.87 -43.59
N GLY A 489 14.33 12.41 -43.71
CA GLY A 489 13.32 12.46 -42.65
C GLY A 489 13.55 11.40 -41.57
N GLY A 490 13.09 11.68 -40.34
CA GLY A 490 13.14 10.74 -39.23
C GLY A 490 12.22 9.53 -39.44
N ALA A 491 12.40 8.46 -38.66
CA ALA A 491 11.55 7.26 -38.73
C ALA A 491 10.98 6.84 -37.38
N CYS A 492 9.91 6.04 -37.42
CA CYS A 492 9.28 5.45 -36.25
C CYS A 492 8.61 4.12 -36.63
N GLY A 493 7.28 4.09 -36.77
CA GLY A 493 6.54 2.98 -37.35
C GLY A 493 6.59 2.95 -38.88
N GLY A 494 6.81 4.12 -39.49
CA GLY A 494 7.02 4.32 -40.93
C GLY A 494 8.42 4.83 -41.22
N ASN A 495 8.95 4.49 -42.39
CA ASN A 495 10.26 4.95 -42.84
C ASN A 495 10.25 6.46 -43.10
N GLY A 496 11.37 7.12 -42.83
CA GLY A 496 11.58 8.49 -43.27
C GLY A 496 11.79 8.55 -44.77
N GLY A 497 11.40 9.66 -45.38
CA GLY A 497 11.69 9.97 -46.76
C GLY A 497 13.16 10.36 -46.95
N ASN A 498 13.71 10.04 -48.11
CA ASN A 498 15.02 10.55 -48.52
C ASN A 498 14.95 12.03 -48.88
N GLY A 499 16.02 12.77 -48.58
CA GLY A 499 16.23 14.14 -49.04
C GLY A 499 16.48 14.20 -50.55
N GLY A 500 16.26 15.37 -51.13
CA GLY A 500 16.51 15.66 -52.54
C GLY A 500 17.94 16.11 -52.82
N GLY A 501 18.21 16.40 -54.09
CA GLY A 501 19.53 16.75 -54.60
C GLY A 501 20.29 15.54 -55.14
N PHE A 502 21.62 15.59 -55.16
CA PHE A 502 22.42 14.47 -55.63
C PHE A 502 22.30 13.25 -54.72
N ILE A 503 22.12 12.08 -55.30
CA ILE A 503 22.29 10.83 -54.57
C ILE A 503 23.79 10.68 -54.24
N PRO A 504 24.19 10.51 -52.97
CA PRO A 504 25.59 10.37 -52.58
C PRO A 504 26.32 9.32 -53.42
N GLY A 505 27.46 9.70 -54.00
CA GLY A 505 28.25 8.83 -54.88
C GLY A 505 27.78 8.77 -56.35
N THR A 506 26.80 9.58 -56.75
CA THR A 506 26.32 9.65 -58.14
C THR A 506 26.15 11.10 -58.61
N ALA A 507 25.95 11.29 -59.92
CA ALA A 507 25.58 12.59 -60.53
C ALA A 507 24.06 12.74 -60.78
N THR A 508 23.22 11.86 -60.21
CA THR A 508 21.78 11.88 -60.44
C THR A 508 21.09 12.79 -59.43
N ILE A 509 20.26 13.72 -59.91
CA ILE A 509 19.45 14.59 -59.06
C ILE A 509 18.07 13.98 -58.92
N VAL A 510 17.61 13.88 -57.67
CA VAL A 510 16.27 13.38 -57.34
C VAL A 510 15.51 14.39 -56.49
N SER A 511 14.18 14.33 -56.58
CA SER A 511 13.31 15.01 -55.63
C SER A 511 13.35 14.29 -54.28
N ALA A 512 13.15 15.04 -53.21
CA ALA A 512 12.90 14.45 -51.92
C ALA A 512 11.63 13.58 -51.95
N THR A 513 11.55 12.64 -51.01
CA THR A 513 10.41 11.71 -50.93
C THR A 513 9.65 11.92 -49.63
N ALA A 514 8.35 11.62 -49.66
CA ALA A 514 7.52 11.67 -48.48
C ALA A 514 7.87 10.51 -47.53
N GLY A 515 7.62 10.72 -46.24
CA GLY A 515 7.68 9.65 -45.26
C GLY A 515 6.61 8.60 -45.54
N GLN A 516 6.85 7.37 -45.11
CA GLN A 516 5.88 6.30 -45.19
C GLN A 516 4.91 6.35 -44.00
N ALA A 517 3.71 5.81 -44.19
CA ALA A 517 2.76 5.65 -43.10
C ALA A 517 3.33 4.74 -42.00
N GLY A 518 2.93 5.02 -40.77
CA GLY A 518 3.29 4.28 -39.58
C GLY A 518 2.38 3.10 -39.32
N GLN A 519 2.27 2.70 -38.05
CA GLN A 519 1.63 1.45 -37.67
C GLN A 519 0.53 1.66 -36.64
N VAL A 520 -0.60 0.99 -36.88
CA VAL A 520 -1.71 0.90 -35.93
C VAL A 520 -1.86 -0.55 -35.52
N LEU A 521 -1.64 -0.83 -34.24
CA LEU A 521 -1.60 -2.16 -33.67
C LEU A 521 -2.75 -2.33 -32.69
N LYS A 522 -3.35 -3.52 -32.69
CA LYS A 522 -4.39 -3.91 -31.74
C LYS A 522 -4.02 -5.27 -31.15
N THR A 523 -3.84 -5.31 -29.84
CA THR A 523 -3.55 -6.55 -29.12
C THR A 523 -4.66 -6.81 -28.12
N VAL A 524 -5.20 -8.02 -28.14
CA VAL A 524 -6.14 -8.50 -27.14
C VAL A 524 -5.42 -9.51 -26.27
N ALA A 525 -5.36 -9.26 -24.98
CA ALA A 525 -4.73 -10.14 -24.01
C ALA A 525 -5.59 -10.19 -22.74
N PRO A 526 -5.91 -11.36 -22.17
CA PRO A 526 -6.78 -11.46 -20.99
C PRO A 526 -6.31 -10.63 -19.78
N ALA A 527 -4.99 -10.50 -19.63
CA ALA A 527 -4.34 -9.66 -18.63
C ALA A 527 -3.34 -8.73 -19.33
N PRO A 528 -3.79 -7.62 -19.94
CA PRO A 528 -2.92 -6.72 -20.69
C PRO A 528 -1.80 -6.10 -19.84
N GLU A 529 -2.01 -5.99 -18.52
CA GLU A 529 -0.98 -5.60 -17.55
C GLU A 529 0.29 -6.45 -17.63
N ASN A 530 0.18 -7.75 -17.91
CA ASN A 530 1.32 -8.66 -17.91
C ASN A 530 2.25 -8.48 -19.12
N LEU A 531 1.78 -7.87 -20.21
CA LEU A 531 2.61 -7.60 -21.39
C LEU A 531 3.54 -6.40 -21.19
N LEU A 532 3.24 -5.55 -20.20
CA LEU A 532 3.98 -4.34 -19.91
C LEU A 532 4.97 -4.49 -18.75
N LEU A 533 5.00 -5.63 -18.06
CA LEU A 533 5.86 -5.87 -16.88
C LEU A 533 7.30 -6.32 -17.18
N ARG A 534 7.70 -6.34 -18.45
CA ARG A 534 9.05 -6.78 -18.86
C ARG A 534 10.04 -5.65 -19.01
#